data_AF-A0A1B6Q395-F1
#
_entry.id   AF-A0A1B6Q395-F1
#
_cell.length_a   1.000
_cell.length_b   1.000
_cell.length_c   1.000
_cell.angle_alpha   90.00
_cell.angle_beta   90.00
_cell.angle_gamma   90.00
#
_symmetry.space_group_name_H-M   'P 1'
#
loop_
_entity.id
_entity.type
_entity.pdbx_description
1 polymer ?
#
loop_
_entity_poly.entity_id
_entity_poly.type
_entity_poly.pdbx_seq_one_letter_code
_entity_poly.pdbx_strand_id
1 'polypeptide(L)'
;MLHLHHHSPLVSRHGAVCPPTRLACSCICNKANSRITAAQSTNNNANLLLLRGWSSTRRRITTVASGQSVPGYTPDDGDQCLETGNKISFTTVKDAVISLNSVGVRSELILLALPAVLGQAIDPMAQLMETAYIGRLGALELASAGIGISIFNIVSKIFNIPLLSIATSFVAEDISRSATKHPSSGKLELTSVSSALILAAGIGIMEALALFLGSGLFLKLMGVSPVSPMHRPAKLFLSLRALGAPANVLMLAVQGIFRGFKDTKTPVFYIGLGNLSAVALLPLLIYGFQLGITGAAISTVVSQYIITVLLLRSLSKKAVLLPPGIDQLEFGGYLKSGGMLLGRTLSILLTMTIGTSMAARQGPTAMAAHQICLQVWLAVSLLADSLAVSAQALIASSYAILDYKRVQKITMFALQIGVFSGLALAIGLYASFGNIARLFTSDPEVLMVVKSCALFVCASQPINALAFIFDGLLYGVSDFDYVAQATIAVGVTSSLVLLWAPSIFGLAGVWAGLTTLMGLRMAAGILRLLWKSGPWSFLHEEP
;
A
#
# COMPACT_ATOMS: atom_id res chain seq x y z
N MET A 1 -31.09 23.32 -56.58
CA MET A 1 -32.56 23.26 -56.74
C MET A 1 -33.20 23.56 -55.38
N LEU A 2 -33.92 24.68 -55.32
CA LEU A 2 -34.92 25.15 -54.34
C LEU A 2 -34.58 25.35 -52.84
N HIS A 3 -34.21 26.62 -52.55
CA HIS A 3 -34.63 27.54 -51.46
C HIS A 3 -35.63 27.09 -50.37
N LEU A 4 -35.37 27.46 -49.10
CA LEU A 4 -36.03 28.59 -48.40
C LEU A 4 -35.45 28.93 -47.00
N HIS A 5 -35.62 30.20 -46.64
CA HIS A 5 -35.07 31.04 -45.55
C HIS A 5 -35.45 30.69 -44.08
N HIS A 6 -34.59 31.02 -43.10
CA HIS A 6 -34.76 32.25 -42.26
C HIS A 6 -33.68 32.47 -41.17
N HIS A 7 -33.28 33.75 -41.06
CA HIS A 7 -32.73 34.56 -39.95
C HIS A 7 -31.46 34.18 -39.15
N SER A 8 -30.42 34.97 -39.42
CA SER A 8 -29.24 35.38 -38.61
C SER A 8 -29.63 36.19 -37.33
N PRO A 9 -28.71 36.72 -36.49
CA PRO A 9 -27.22 36.71 -36.61
C PRO A 9 -26.37 36.58 -35.32
N LEU A 10 -25.09 36.24 -35.57
CA LEU A 10 -23.80 36.78 -35.05
C LEU A 10 -23.56 36.86 -33.52
N VAL A 11 -22.42 36.31 -33.08
CA VAL A 11 -21.19 37.07 -32.79
C VAL A 11 -19.99 36.12 -32.58
N SER A 12 -18.87 36.57 -33.14
CA SER A 12 -17.54 35.99 -33.29
C SER A 12 -16.76 35.80 -31.97
N ARG A 13 -15.99 34.70 -31.90
CA ARG A 13 -14.92 34.40 -30.93
C ARG A 13 -13.57 34.64 -31.58
N HIS A 14 -12.66 35.37 -30.93
CA HIS A 14 -11.18 35.26 -30.86
C HIS A 14 -10.83 36.12 -29.62
N GLY A 15 -10.02 35.78 -28.60
CA GLY A 15 -8.93 34.83 -28.45
C GLY A 15 -7.71 35.59 -27.91
N ALA A 16 -7.55 35.70 -26.57
CA ALA A 16 -6.31 36.14 -25.92
C ALA A 16 -6.25 35.67 -24.46
N VAL A 17 -5.05 35.29 -24.02
CA VAL A 17 -4.70 34.51 -22.82
C VAL A 17 -3.88 35.37 -21.85
N CYS A 18 -4.14 35.24 -20.52
CA CYS A 18 -3.23 35.30 -19.33
C CYS A 18 -3.96 35.88 -18.08
N PRO A 19 -3.47 35.69 -16.83
CA PRO A 19 -3.53 34.51 -15.93
C PRO A 19 -4.40 34.77 -14.66
N PRO A 20 -4.79 33.78 -13.81
CA PRO A 20 -5.61 34.07 -12.63
C PRO A 20 -4.73 34.38 -11.41
N THR A 21 -4.47 35.66 -11.16
CA THR A 21 -4.18 36.18 -9.82
C THR A 21 -5.42 36.84 -9.25
N ARG A 22 -5.80 36.41 -8.04
CA ARG A 22 -6.61 37.08 -7.02
C ARG A 22 -8.11 37.33 -7.29
N LEU A 23 -8.90 36.72 -6.41
CA LEU A 23 -10.18 37.17 -5.84
C LEU A 23 -11.26 37.69 -6.81
N ALA A 24 -12.21 36.81 -7.14
CA ALA A 24 -13.56 37.23 -7.54
C ALA A 24 -14.56 36.83 -6.45
N CYS A 25 -14.92 37.79 -5.60
CA CYS A 25 -16.27 37.86 -5.05
C CYS A 25 -17.23 38.02 -6.23
N SER A 26 -18.32 37.24 -6.26
CA SER A 26 -19.46 37.53 -7.12
C SER A 26 -20.75 37.27 -6.35
N CYS A 27 -21.47 38.38 -6.22
CA CYS A 27 -22.75 38.59 -5.57
C CYS A 27 -23.87 37.76 -6.20
N ILE A 28 -24.85 37.38 -5.38
CA ILE A 28 -26.21 37.10 -5.83
C ILE A 28 -27.12 38.18 -5.23
N CYS A 29 -27.75 38.94 -6.13
CA CYS A 29 -28.78 39.93 -5.84
C CYS A 29 -29.98 39.33 -5.11
N ASN A 30 -30.48 40.00 -4.08
CA ASN A 30 -31.93 40.20 -3.92
C ASN A 30 -32.25 41.54 -3.24
N LYS A 31 -33.40 42.11 -3.60
CA LYS A 31 -33.80 43.53 -3.60
C LYS A 31 -34.39 44.01 -2.24
N ALA A 32 -34.08 45.25 -1.81
CA ALA A 32 -35.02 46.36 -1.50
C ALA A 32 -34.57 47.31 -0.36
N ASN A 33 -34.50 48.61 -0.70
CA ASN A 33 -34.64 49.84 0.11
C ASN A 33 -34.03 49.94 1.52
N SER A 34 -32.96 50.72 1.65
CA SER A 34 -32.97 52.04 2.33
C SER A 34 -31.55 52.65 2.36
N ARG A 35 -31.52 53.96 2.61
CA ARG A 35 -30.48 54.94 2.29
C ARG A 35 -29.40 55.08 3.38
N ILE A 36 -28.17 55.37 2.92
CA ILE A 36 -27.17 56.32 3.46
C ILE A 36 -26.07 55.84 4.44
N THR A 37 -24.88 56.38 4.13
CA THR A 37 -23.65 56.67 4.89
C THR A 37 -22.52 55.65 5.01
N ALA A 38 -21.39 56.09 4.46
CA ALA A 38 -20.05 55.58 4.63
C ALA A 38 -19.54 55.76 6.06
N ALA A 39 -18.76 54.79 6.53
CA ALA A 39 -17.79 55.00 7.60
C ALA A 39 -16.57 54.09 7.35
N GLN A 40 -15.43 54.71 7.04
CA GLN A 40 -14.12 54.09 7.19
C GLN A 40 -13.89 53.77 8.67
N SER A 41 -13.47 52.54 8.97
CA SER A 41 -12.82 52.23 10.24
C SER A 41 -11.71 51.21 10.01
N THR A 42 -10.50 51.73 10.15
CA THR A 42 -9.24 51.02 10.36
C THR A 42 -9.30 50.22 11.66
N ASN A 43 -9.08 48.89 11.61
CA ASN A 43 -8.30 48.25 12.66
C ASN A 43 -7.73 46.89 12.26
N ASN A 44 -6.45 46.72 12.60
CA ASN A 44 -5.66 45.51 12.49
C ASN A 44 -6.08 44.46 13.54
N ASN A 45 -5.76 43.19 13.23
CA ASN A 45 -5.79 41.98 14.06
C ASN A 45 -6.99 41.04 13.85
N ALA A 46 -6.80 40.02 13.01
CA ALA A 46 -7.55 38.76 13.07
C ALA A 46 -6.68 37.58 12.62
N ASN A 47 -6.27 36.75 13.59
CA ASN A 47 -5.76 35.40 13.33
C ASN A 47 -6.92 34.52 12.87
N LEU A 48 -6.87 34.02 11.63
CA LEU A 48 -7.88 33.09 11.07
C LEU A 48 -7.27 31.69 10.91
N LEU A 49 -7.70 30.77 11.78
CA LEU A 49 -7.43 29.32 11.68
C LEU A 49 -8.54 28.68 10.82
N LEU A 50 -8.19 28.15 9.65
CA LEU A 50 -9.08 27.34 8.82
C LEU A 50 -8.85 25.85 9.11
N LEU A 51 -9.80 25.22 9.79
CA LEU A 51 -9.90 23.76 9.90
C LEU A 51 -10.58 23.21 8.63
N ARG A 52 -9.85 22.45 7.82
CA ARG A 52 -10.41 21.66 6.72
C ARG A 52 -10.82 20.28 7.25
N GLY A 53 -12.11 20.11 7.53
CA GLY A 53 -12.74 18.81 7.73
C GLY A 53 -13.16 18.20 6.39
N TRP A 54 -12.78 16.95 6.16
CA TRP A 54 -13.29 16.13 5.06
C TRP A 54 -14.75 15.74 5.33
N SER A 55 -15.67 16.17 4.46
CA SER A 55 -16.90 15.41 4.17
C SER A 55 -17.48 15.85 2.82
N SER A 56 -17.53 14.90 1.89
CA SER A 56 -18.25 14.99 0.62
C SER A 56 -19.76 14.87 0.87
N THR A 57 -20.41 15.92 1.35
CA THR A 57 -21.85 16.16 1.10
C THR A 57 -22.18 17.63 1.34
N ARG A 58 -22.77 18.26 0.34
CA ARG A 58 -23.12 19.68 0.30
C ARG A 58 -24.15 20.01 1.41
N ARG A 59 -23.72 20.54 2.56
CA ARG A 59 -24.61 21.19 3.55
C ARG A 59 -24.16 22.63 3.79
N ARG A 60 -25.16 23.51 3.76
CA ARG A 60 -25.07 24.97 3.88
C ARG A 60 -24.70 25.31 5.33
N ILE A 61 -23.58 25.99 5.55
CA ILE A 61 -23.15 26.48 6.88
C ILE A 61 -23.69 27.89 7.05
N THR A 62 -24.59 28.09 8.03
CA THR A 62 -24.99 29.40 8.53
C THR A 62 -24.07 29.75 9.69
N THR A 63 -23.25 30.78 9.55
CA THR A 63 -22.44 31.34 10.64
C THR A 63 -23.30 32.29 11.48
N VAL A 64 -23.50 31.99 12.75
CA VAL A 64 -24.10 32.93 13.72
C VAL A 64 -22.94 33.60 14.46
N ALA A 65 -22.84 34.93 14.36
CA ALA A 65 -21.90 35.72 15.13
C ALA A 65 -22.35 35.78 16.60
N SER A 66 -21.39 35.77 17.53
CA SER A 66 -21.64 35.93 18.95
C SER A 66 -22.39 37.25 19.24
N GLY A 67 -23.58 37.16 19.85
CA GLY A 67 -24.22 38.30 20.50
C GLY A 67 -25.46 38.90 19.84
N GLN A 68 -26.21 38.19 18.99
CA GLN A 68 -27.53 38.66 18.54
C GLN A 68 -28.63 37.61 18.74
N SER A 69 -29.70 38.03 19.41
CA SER A 69 -30.94 37.28 19.64
C SER A 69 -31.71 37.10 18.32
N VAL A 70 -32.09 35.85 18.02
CA VAL A 70 -33.02 35.53 16.92
C VAL A 70 -34.44 35.91 17.36
N PRO A 71 -35.18 36.77 16.63
CA PRO A 71 -36.58 37.03 16.95
C PRO A 71 -37.43 35.81 16.55
N GLY A 72 -38.13 35.20 17.51
CA GLY A 72 -39.16 34.20 17.24
C GLY A 72 -38.95 32.79 17.83
N TYR A 73 -38.10 32.61 18.85
CA TYR A 73 -37.99 31.33 19.56
C TYR A 73 -38.27 31.52 21.05
N THR A 74 -39.46 31.10 21.49
CA THR A 74 -39.79 30.94 22.91
C THR A 74 -39.36 29.54 23.35
N PRO A 75 -38.52 29.39 24.39
CA PRO A 75 -38.20 28.08 24.94
C PRO A 75 -39.38 27.59 25.79
N ASP A 76 -40.00 26.49 25.38
CA ASP A 76 -40.90 25.73 26.26
C ASP A 76 -40.07 24.79 27.13
N ASP A 77 -40.47 24.68 28.40
CA ASP A 77 -39.79 23.95 29.46
C ASP A 77 -39.63 22.45 29.14
N GLY A 78 -38.39 21.96 29.20
CA GLY A 78 -38.11 20.53 29.37
C GLY A 78 -37.11 19.93 28.39
N ASP A 79 -35.84 20.37 28.42
CA ASP A 79 -34.73 19.54 27.94
C ASP A 79 -33.52 19.72 28.87
N GLN A 80 -33.43 18.81 29.86
CA GLN A 80 -32.21 18.59 30.63
C GLN A 80 -31.15 17.99 29.70
N CYS A 81 -30.26 18.83 29.17
CA CYS A 81 -29.02 18.37 28.55
C CYS A 81 -28.12 17.75 29.64
N LEU A 82 -28.03 16.42 29.64
CA LEU A 82 -27.02 15.63 30.34
C LEU A 82 -25.61 16.05 29.90
N GLU A 83 -24.93 16.80 30.75
CA GLU A 83 -23.47 16.93 30.73
C GLU A 83 -22.85 15.60 31.15
N THR A 84 -22.43 14.77 30.19
CA THR A 84 -21.42 13.75 30.42
C THR A 84 -20.21 14.04 29.54
N GLY A 85 -19.16 14.51 30.21
CA GLY A 85 -17.92 14.94 29.61
C GLY A 85 -17.12 13.81 28.97
N ASN A 86 -16.68 14.06 27.74
CA ASN A 86 -15.30 13.80 27.35
C ASN A 86 -14.92 14.78 26.22
N LYS A 87 -14.82 16.07 26.56
CA LYS A 87 -14.17 17.04 25.68
C LYS A 87 -12.67 16.78 25.75
N ILE A 88 -12.15 15.93 24.84
CA ILE A 88 -10.72 15.86 24.57
C ILE A 88 -10.32 17.26 24.09
N SER A 89 -9.77 18.05 24.99
CA SER A 89 -9.39 19.43 24.72
C SER A 89 -8.26 19.44 23.69
N PHE A 90 -8.36 20.32 22.68
CA PHE A 90 -7.32 20.55 21.67
C PHE A 90 -5.96 20.88 22.30
N THR A 91 -5.97 21.41 23.53
CA THR A 91 -4.78 21.61 24.36
C THR A 91 -4.08 20.30 24.71
N THR A 92 -4.80 19.26 25.13
CA THR A 92 -4.24 17.91 25.41
C THR A 92 -3.52 17.29 24.21
N VAL A 93 -4.07 17.46 23.00
CA VAL A 93 -3.44 16.98 21.76
C VAL A 93 -2.20 17.83 21.46
N LYS A 94 -2.32 19.15 21.61
CA LYS A 94 -1.20 20.08 21.42
C LYS A 94 -0.08 19.80 22.43
N ASP A 95 -0.40 19.49 23.68
CA ASP A 95 0.55 19.22 24.76
C ASP A 95 1.21 17.85 24.61
N ALA A 96 0.48 16.84 24.11
CA ALA A 96 1.08 15.56 23.70
C ALA A 96 2.05 15.75 22.53
N VAL A 97 1.69 16.57 21.53
CA VAL A 97 2.55 16.93 20.38
C VAL A 97 3.74 17.79 20.81
N ILE A 98 3.57 18.68 21.80
CA ILE A 98 4.67 19.46 22.40
C ILE A 98 5.59 18.56 23.24
N SER A 99 5.06 17.54 23.92
CA SER A 99 5.89 16.55 24.61
C SER A 99 6.75 15.75 23.62
N LEU A 100 6.22 15.46 22.42
CA LEU A 100 6.98 14.87 21.29
C LEU A 100 8.04 15.84 20.74
N ASN A 101 7.83 17.16 20.82
CA ASN A 101 8.85 18.17 20.45
C ASN A 101 10.07 18.22 21.39
N SER A 102 9.97 17.64 22.60
CA SER A 102 11.10 17.64 23.56
C SER A 102 12.21 16.65 23.17
N VAL A 103 11.89 15.67 22.30
CA VAL A 103 12.82 14.68 21.76
C VAL A 103 13.25 15.15 20.37
N GLY A 104 14.56 15.18 20.10
CA GLY A 104 15.06 15.57 18.79
C GLY A 104 14.49 14.67 17.67
N VAL A 105 14.18 15.26 16.51
CA VAL A 105 13.62 14.57 15.31
C VAL A 105 14.33 13.25 15.00
N ARG A 106 15.65 13.19 15.24
CA ARG A 106 16.47 11.99 15.02
C ARG A 106 16.06 10.83 15.92
N SER A 107 15.95 11.08 17.23
CA SER A 107 15.61 10.06 18.22
C SER A 107 14.18 9.57 18.04
N GLU A 108 13.26 10.48 17.69
CA GLU A 108 11.86 10.13 17.41
C GLU A 108 11.75 9.21 16.18
N LEU A 109 12.45 9.54 15.08
CA LEU A 109 12.44 8.70 13.88
C LEU A 109 13.00 7.30 14.16
N ILE A 110 14.11 7.20 14.91
CA ILE A 110 14.73 5.91 15.26
C ILE A 110 13.81 5.09 16.18
N LEU A 111 13.18 5.73 17.18
CA LEU A 111 12.28 5.08 18.12
C LEU A 111 11.04 4.48 17.43
N LEU A 112 10.55 5.12 16.36
CA LEU A 112 9.45 4.61 15.54
C LEU A 112 9.90 3.55 14.53
N ALA A 113 11.08 3.72 13.94
CA ALA A 113 11.60 2.80 12.93
C ALA A 113 11.94 1.44 13.53
N LEU A 114 12.53 1.37 14.73
CA LEU A 114 13.02 0.10 15.28
C LEU A 114 11.92 -0.95 15.50
N PRO A 115 10.76 -0.63 16.13
CA PRO A 115 9.64 -1.57 16.21
C PRO A 115 9.03 -1.90 14.85
N ALA A 116 8.99 -0.93 13.92
CA ALA A 116 8.49 -1.15 12.57
C ALA A 116 9.37 -2.13 11.79
N VAL A 117 10.71 -2.04 11.93
CA VAL A 117 11.67 -3.02 11.38
C VAL A 117 11.32 -4.42 11.87
N LEU A 118 11.20 -4.60 13.19
CA LEU A 118 10.96 -5.91 13.80
C LEU A 118 9.62 -6.50 13.33
N GLY A 119 8.57 -5.69 13.26
CA GLY A 119 7.26 -6.13 12.77
C GLY A 119 7.28 -6.54 11.30
N GLN A 120 7.99 -5.79 10.45
CA GLN A 120 8.05 -6.05 9.00
C GLN A 120 9.06 -7.12 8.62
N ALA A 121 10.01 -7.49 9.49
CA ALA A 121 11.02 -8.51 9.21
C ALA A 121 10.46 -9.95 9.25
N ILE A 122 9.38 -10.19 9.99
CA ILE A 122 8.84 -11.55 10.23
C ILE A 122 8.49 -12.25 8.91
N ASP A 123 7.74 -11.58 8.04
CA ASP A 123 7.25 -12.14 6.78
C ASP A 123 8.39 -12.46 5.78
N PRO A 124 9.30 -11.52 5.45
CA PRO A 124 10.43 -11.83 4.59
C PRO A 124 11.38 -12.88 5.18
N MET A 125 11.54 -12.95 6.51
CA MET A 125 12.30 -14.04 7.12
C MET A 125 11.68 -15.41 6.85
N ALA A 126 10.36 -15.55 6.98
CA ALA A 126 9.67 -16.80 6.65
C ALA A 126 9.83 -17.16 5.16
N GLN A 127 9.75 -16.16 4.26
CA GLN A 127 9.94 -16.37 2.81
C GLN A 127 11.39 -16.76 2.46
N LEU A 128 12.39 -16.19 3.13
CA LEU A 128 13.78 -16.61 2.98
C LEU A 128 13.96 -18.08 3.42
N MET A 129 13.35 -18.47 4.54
CA MET A 129 13.41 -19.86 5.01
C MET A 129 12.71 -20.82 4.04
N GLU A 130 11.51 -20.49 3.55
CA GLU A 130 10.82 -21.27 2.51
C GLU A 130 11.70 -21.45 1.26
N THR A 131 12.28 -20.36 0.78
CA THR A 131 13.19 -20.37 -0.37
C THR A 131 14.43 -21.23 -0.10
N ALA A 132 14.98 -21.20 1.10
CA ALA A 132 16.15 -21.99 1.47
C ALA A 132 15.82 -23.49 1.53
N TYR A 133 14.69 -23.87 2.13
CA TYR A 133 14.26 -25.27 2.19
C TYR A 133 13.96 -25.84 0.79
N ILE A 134 13.27 -25.07 -0.07
CA ILE A 134 13.01 -25.49 -1.45
C ILE A 134 14.32 -25.53 -2.25
N GLY A 135 15.23 -24.56 -2.07
CA GLY A 135 16.51 -24.50 -2.77
C GLY A 135 17.45 -25.67 -2.47
N ARG A 136 17.30 -26.29 -1.29
CA ARG A 136 18.02 -27.51 -0.90
C ARG A 136 17.47 -28.78 -1.55
N LEU A 137 16.24 -28.75 -2.08
CA LEU A 137 15.71 -29.87 -2.87
C LEU A 137 16.38 -29.94 -4.25
N GLY A 138 16.58 -28.78 -4.88
CA GLY A 138 17.21 -28.68 -6.17
C GLY A 138 16.87 -27.39 -6.91
N ALA A 139 17.64 -27.11 -7.96
CA ALA A 139 17.44 -25.93 -8.81
C ALA A 139 16.08 -25.98 -9.52
N LEU A 140 15.66 -27.16 -9.97
CA LEU A 140 14.41 -27.34 -10.69
C LEU A 140 13.20 -27.01 -9.81
N GLU A 141 13.21 -27.49 -8.58
CA GLU A 141 12.15 -27.29 -7.59
C GLU A 141 12.05 -25.81 -7.21
N LEU A 142 13.19 -25.17 -6.95
CA LEU A 142 13.23 -23.75 -6.59
C LEU A 142 12.75 -22.84 -7.74
N ALA A 143 13.20 -23.11 -8.97
CA ALA A 143 12.74 -22.39 -10.14
C ALA A 143 11.23 -22.53 -10.33
N SER A 144 10.73 -23.76 -10.20
CA SER A 144 9.31 -24.09 -10.36
C SER A 144 8.44 -23.43 -9.29
N ALA A 145 8.88 -23.45 -8.02
CA ALA A 145 8.21 -22.77 -6.93
C ALA A 145 8.21 -21.24 -7.14
N GLY A 146 9.33 -20.65 -7.55
CA GLY A 146 9.44 -19.21 -7.81
C GLY A 146 8.44 -18.72 -8.86
N ILE A 147 8.27 -19.46 -9.95
CA ILE A 147 7.27 -19.17 -10.98
C ILE A 147 5.86 -19.25 -10.40
N GLY A 148 5.55 -20.32 -9.64
CA GLY A 148 4.25 -20.50 -9.00
C GLY A 148 3.92 -19.40 -7.99
N ILE A 149 4.89 -19.00 -7.16
CA ILE A 149 4.76 -17.88 -6.20
C ILE A 149 4.48 -16.58 -6.95
N SER A 150 5.19 -16.30 -8.04
CA SER A 150 4.98 -15.09 -8.83
C SER A 150 3.58 -15.04 -9.46
N ILE A 151 3.11 -16.16 -10.03
CA ILE A 151 1.75 -16.26 -10.59
C ILE A 151 0.70 -16.06 -9.50
N PHE A 152 0.85 -16.76 -8.36
CA PHE A 152 -0.06 -16.62 -7.23
C PHE A 152 -0.12 -15.16 -6.78
N ASN A 153 1.04 -14.52 -6.57
CA ASN A 153 1.12 -13.15 -6.09
C ASN A 153 0.45 -12.13 -7.02
N ILE A 154 0.65 -12.22 -8.34
CA ILE A 154 0.04 -11.28 -9.27
C ILE A 154 -1.48 -11.47 -9.34
N VAL A 155 -1.95 -12.72 -9.44
CA VAL A 155 -3.38 -13.05 -9.50
C VAL A 155 -4.06 -12.65 -8.19
N SER A 156 -3.52 -13.08 -7.05
CA SER A 156 -4.05 -12.73 -5.73
C SER A 156 -4.11 -11.22 -5.52
N LYS A 157 -3.06 -10.47 -5.86
CA LYS A 157 -3.06 -9.02 -5.61
C LYS A 157 -4.02 -8.26 -6.52
N ILE A 158 -4.28 -8.74 -7.74
CA ILE A 158 -5.31 -8.16 -8.62
C ILE A 158 -6.70 -8.20 -7.95
N PHE A 159 -7.07 -9.35 -7.38
CA PHE A 159 -8.40 -9.53 -6.77
C PHE A 159 -8.50 -8.99 -5.34
N ASN A 160 -7.41 -9.07 -4.55
CA ASN A 160 -7.48 -8.84 -3.12
C ASN A 160 -7.30 -7.38 -2.69
N ILE A 161 -6.60 -6.55 -3.46
CA ILE A 161 -6.42 -5.13 -3.10
C ILE A 161 -7.74 -4.35 -3.12
N PRO A 162 -8.60 -4.46 -4.16
CA PRO A 162 -9.91 -3.82 -4.15
C PRO A 162 -10.76 -4.30 -2.96
N LEU A 163 -10.76 -5.61 -2.71
CA LEU A 163 -11.54 -6.22 -1.64
C LEU A 163 -11.13 -5.70 -0.25
N LEU A 164 -9.83 -5.60 0.02
CA LEU A 164 -9.30 -5.08 1.28
C LEU A 164 -9.75 -3.64 1.54
N SER A 165 -9.71 -2.79 0.50
CA SER A 165 -10.15 -1.39 0.58
C SER A 165 -11.64 -1.29 0.87
N ILE A 166 -12.44 -2.09 0.16
CA ILE A 166 -13.89 -2.18 0.31
C ILE A 166 -14.27 -2.67 1.72
N ALA A 167 -13.64 -3.76 2.20
CA ALA A 167 -13.91 -4.32 3.53
C ALA A 167 -13.56 -3.34 4.66
N THR A 168 -12.44 -2.63 4.54
CA THR A 168 -12.03 -1.62 5.53
C THR A 168 -13.03 -0.46 5.59
N SER A 169 -13.49 0.02 4.42
CA SER A 169 -14.40 1.17 4.32
C SER A 169 -15.80 0.85 4.83
N PHE A 170 -16.36 -0.31 4.42
CA PHE A 170 -17.69 -0.74 4.89
C PHE A 170 -17.74 -0.92 6.39
N VAL A 171 -16.72 -1.52 6.99
CA VAL A 171 -16.68 -1.71 8.45
C VAL A 171 -16.51 -0.39 9.18
N ALA A 172 -15.65 0.51 8.71
CA ALA A 172 -15.50 1.83 9.30
C ALA A 172 -16.81 2.65 9.27
N GLU A 173 -17.56 2.55 8.16
CA GLU A 173 -18.85 3.20 8.00
C GLU A 173 -19.91 2.58 8.93
N ASP A 174 -19.99 1.26 9.02
CA ASP A 174 -20.97 0.55 9.84
C ASP A 174 -20.70 0.74 11.34
N ILE A 175 -19.44 0.79 11.77
CA ILE A 175 -19.07 1.19 13.14
C ILE A 175 -19.54 2.61 13.43
N SER A 176 -19.35 3.54 12.49
CA SER A 176 -19.76 4.94 12.67
C SER A 176 -21.28 5.09 12.77
N ARG A 177 -22.03 4.32 12.00
CA ARG A 177 -23.52 4.26 12.06
C ARG A 177 -24.03 3.53 13.30
N SER A 178 -23.31 2.53 13.77
CA SER A 178 -23.66 1.76 14.96
C SER A 178 -23.31 2.48 16.26
N ALA A 179 -22.34 3.41 16.26
CA ALA A 179 -22.02 4.25 17.42
C ALA A 179 -23.21 5.14 17.87
N THR A 180 -24.16 5.41 16.97
CA THR A 180 -25.42 6.09 17.29
C THR A 180 -26.47 5.19 17.95
N LYS A 181 -26.26 3.87 18.04
CA LYS A 181 -27.14 2.92 18.72
C LYS A 181 -26.39 2.29 19.89
N HIS A 182 -26.89 2.39 21.12
CA HIS A 182 -26.30 1.71 22.26
C HIS A 182 -26.37 0.18 22.07
N PRO A 183 -25.24 -0.55 21.97
CA PRO A 183 -25.28 -2.00 21.83
C PRO A 183 -25.64 -2.64 23.16
N SER A 184 -26.73 -3.40 23.19
CA SER A 184 -27.25 -4.09 24.39
C SER A 184 -26.38 -5.28 24.86
N SER A 185 -25.46 -5.75 24.03
CA SER A 185 -24.69 -6.99 24.25
C SER A 185 -23.16 -6.82 24.32
N GLY A 186 -22.65 -5.58 24.23
CA GLY A 186 -21.20 -5.29 24.21
C GLY A 186 -20.47 -5.79 22.94
N LYS A 187 -21.15 -6.50 22.03
CA LYS A 187 -20.67 -6.87 20.71
C LYS A 187 -21.33 -5.99 19.66
N LEU A 188 -20.58 -5.63 18.62
CA LEU A 188 -21.13 -4.89 17.49
C LEU A 188 -21.89 -5.85 16.57
N GLU A 189 -23.15 -5.53 16.30
CA GLU A 189 -23.99 -6.21 15.30
C GLU A 189 -23.74 -5.57 13.93
N LEU A 190 -22.85 -6.16 13.14
CA LEU A 190 -22.40 -5.58 11.88
C LEU A 190 -22.74 -6.54 10.73
N THR A 191 -23.87 -6.28 10.06
CA THR A 191 -24.27 -7.01 8.85
C THR A 191 -23.23 -6.85 7.73
N SER A 192 -22.53 -5.71 7.71
CA SER A 192 -21.43 -5.42 6.76
C SER A 192 -20.26 -6.42 6.86
N VAL A 193 -19.94 -6.88 8.08
CA VAL A 193 -18.86 -7.85 8.34
C VAL A 193 -19.20 -9.20 7.72
N SER A 194 -20.44 -9.66 7.89
CA SER A 194 -20.91 -10.94 7.34
C SER A 194 -20.91 -10.92 5.81
N SER A 195 -21.43 -9.86 5.20
CA SER A 195 -21.44 -9.68 3.74
C SER A 195 -20.00 -9.61 3.17
N ALA A 196 -19.09 -8.91 3.83
CA ALA A 196 -17.68 -8.83 3.42
C ALA A 196 -16.97 -10.19 3.48
N LEU A 197 -17.25 -11.01 4.50
CA LEU A 197 -16.67 -12.35 4.63
C LEU A 197 -17.21 -13.32 3.58
N ILE A 198 -18.51 -13.27 3.27
CA ILE A 198 -19.12 -14.10 2.22
C ILE A 198 -18.57 -13.71 0.85
N LEU A 199 -18.47 -12.41 0.56
CA LEU A 199 -17.86 -11.91 -0.66
C LEU A 199 -16.39 -12.37 -0.77
N ALA A 200 -15.63 -12.25 0.32
CA ALA A 200 -14.25 -12.71 0.37
C ALA A 200 -14.11 -14.22 0.12
N ALA A 201 -14.99 -15.03 0.72
CA ALA A 201 -15.02 -16.46 0.47
C ALA A 201 -15.36 -16.79 -1.00
N GLY A 202 -16.35 -16.11 -1.57
CA GLY A 202 -16.74 -16.27 -2.98
C GLY A 202 -15.60 -15.90 -3.94
N ILE A 203 -14.98 -14.73 -3.76
CA ILE A 203 -13.81 -14.30 -4.54
C ILE A 203 -12.65 -15.28 -4.37
N GLY A 204 -12.38 -15.72 -3.14
CA GLY A 204 -11.30 -16.66 -2.87
C GLY A 204 -11.50 -18.02 -3.52
N ILE A 205 -12.73 -18.54 -3.56
CA ILE A 205 -13.07 -19.77 -4.29
C ILE A 205 -12.92 -19.58 -5.80
N MET A 206 -13.39 -18.46 -6.35
CA MET A 206 -13.19 -18.13 -7.77
C MET A 206 -11.70 -18.01 -8.13
N GLU A 207 -10.91 -17.37 -7.26
CA GLU A 207 -9.46 -17.25 -7.42
C GLU A 207 -8.78 -18.63 -7.39
N ALA A 208 -9.17 -19.50 -6.46
CA ALA A 208 -8.67 -20.87 -6.37
C ALA A 208 -8.97 -21.66 -7.65
N LEU A 209 -10.22 -21.59 -8.14
CA LEU A 209 -10.64 -22.23 -9.38
C LEU A 209 -9.87 -21.70 -10.59
N ALA A 210 -9.71 -20.37 -10.68
CA ALA A 210 -8.96 -19.73 -11.76
C ALA A 210 -7.49 -20.16 -11.77
N LEU A 211 -6.83 -20.19 -10.60
CA LEU A 211 -5.44 -20.64 -10.47
C LEU A 211 -5.27 -22.13 -10.75
N PHE A 212 -6.19 -22.97 -10.26
CA PHE A 212 -6.14 -24.42 -10.45
C PHE A 212 -6.35 -24.81 -11.92
N LEU A 213 -7.45 -24.35 -12.53
CA LEU A 213 -7.81 -24.65 -13.92
C LEU A 213 -6.91 -23.89 -14.92
N GLY A 214 -6.54 -22.65 -14.59
CA GLY A 214 -5.69 -21.79 -15.42
C GLY A 214 -4.19 -22.03 -15.27
N SER A 215 -3.76 -22.94 -14.39
CA SER A 215 -2.35 -23.20 -14.09
C SER A 215 -1.48 -23.39 -15.34
N GLY A 216 -1.94 -24.17 -16.32
CA GLY A 216 -1.24 -24.38 -17.58
C GLY A 216 -1.13 -23.13 -18.46
N LEU A 217 -2.20 -22.31 -18.50
CA LEU A 217 -2.22 -21.06 -19.25
C LEU A 217 -1.27 -20.03 -18.63
N PHE A 218 -1.30 -19.87 -17.31
CA PHE A 218 -0.43 -18.92 -16.61
C PHE A 218 1.05 -19.29 -16.76
N LEU A 219 1.39 -20.58 -16.71
CA LEU A 219 2.76 -21.04 -16.98
C LEU A 219 3.20 -20.72 -18.41
N LYS A 220 2.31 -20.89 -19.40
CA LYS A 220 2.60 -20.52 -20.79
C LYS A 220 2.86 -19.01 -20.93
N LEU A 221 2.09 -18.17 -20.23
CA LEU A 221 2.30 -16.71 -20.21
C LEU A 221 3.64 -16.33 -19.56
N MET A 222 4.07 -17.06 -18.53
CA MET A 222 5.40 -16.93 -17.93
C MET A 222 6.54 -17.43 -18.84
N GLY A 223 6.24 -17.95 -20.03
CA GLY A 223 7.25 -18.46 -20.97
C GLY A 223 7.71 -19.88 -20.68
N VAL A 224 7.01 -20.63 -19.83
CA VAL A 224 7.32 -22.03 -19.50
C VAL A 224 6.56 -22.95 -20.45
N SER A 225 7.24 -23.43 -21.48
CA SER A 225 6.64 -24.37 -22.45
C SER A 225 6.31 -25.73 -21.78
N PRO A 226 5.34 -26.51 -22.31
CA PRO A 226 5.04 -27.85 -21.81
C PRO A 226 6.21 -28.84 -21.87
N VAL A 227 7.20 -28.57 -22.73
CA VAL A 227 8.41 -29.38 -22.89
C VAL A 227 9.47 -29.05 -21.82
N SER A 228 9.36 -27.88 -21.19
CA SER A 228 10.29 -27.47 -20.14
C SER A 228 10.22 -28.42 -18.94
N PRO A 229 11.37 -28.82 -18.36
CA PRO A 229 11.37 -29.65 -17.14
C PRO A 229 10.67 -28.96 -15.96
N MET A 230 10.59 -27.63 -15.96
CA MET A 230 9.88 -26.85 -14.91
C MET A 230 8.36 -26.97 -15.00
N HIS A 231 7.79 -27.36 -16.15
CA HIS A 231 6.36 -27.22 -16.38
C HIS A 231 5.52 -28.08 -15.42
N ARG A 232 5.86 -29.37 -15.29
CA ARG A 232 5.14 -30.30 -14.39
C ARG A 232 5.24 -29.89 -12.91
N PRO A 233 6.44 -29.70 -12.32
CA PRO A 233 6.56 -29.29 -10.92
C PRO A 233 5.94 -27.91 -10.64
N ALA A 234 6.09 -26.94 -11.55
CA ALA A 234 5.48 -25.62 -11.37
C ALA A 234 3.95 -25.68 -11.41
N LYS A 235 3.38 -26.50 -12.31
CA LYS A 235 1.92 -26.70 -12.39
C LYS A 235 1.39 -27.35 -11.12
N LEU A 236 2.07 -28.38 -10.62
CA LEU A 236 1.70 -29.06 -9.38
C LEU A 236 1.74 -28.09 -8.20
N PHE A 237 2.86 -27.36 -8.03
CA PHE A 237 3.03 -26.39 -6.95
C PHE A 237 1.96 -25.30 -7.01
N LEU A 238 1.71 -24.70 -8.18
CA LEU A 238 0.69 -23.67 -8.36
C LEU A 238 -0.72 -24.19 -8.06
N SER A 239 -1.05 -25.40 -8.51
CA SER A 239 -2.36 -26.02 -8.27
C SER A 239 -2.61 -26.29 -6.79
N LEU A 240 -1.56 -26.71 -6.06
CA LEU A 240 -1.65 -26.87 -4.61
C LEU A 240 -1.76 -25.51 -3.90
N ARG A 241 -0.98 -24.51 -4.32
CA ARG A 241 -1.06 -23.15 -3.77
C ARG A 241 -2.44 -22.51 -4.00
N ALA A 242 -3.11 -22.84 -5.11
CA ALA A 242 -4.46 -22.39 -5.39
C ALA A 242 -5.45 -22.76 -4.27
N LEU A 243 -5.28 -23.90 -3.60
CA LEU A 243 -6.10 -24.30 -2.46
C LEU A 243 -5.95 -23.36 -1.25
N GLY A 244 -4.86 -22.60 -1.17
CA GLY A 244 -4.66 -21.57 -0.14
C GLY A 244 -5.24 -20.21 -0.50
N ALA A 245 -5.68 -19.99 -1.75
CA ALA A 245 -6.27 -18.72 -2.18
C ALA A 245 -7.50 -18.34 -1.32
N PRO A 246 -8.48 -19.23 -1.03
CA PRO A 246 -9.65 -18.87 -0.22
C PRO A 246 -9.27 -18.38 1.18
N ALA A 247 -8.31 -19.06 1.83
CA ALA A 247 -7.81 -18.64 3.12
C ALA A 247 -7.10 -17.28 3.04
N ASN A 248 -6.30 -17.05 2.00
CA ASN A 248 -5.57 -15.80 1.78
C ASN A 248 -6.51 -14.60 1.56
N VAL A 249 -7.55 -14.75 0.75
CA VAL A 249 -8.55 -13.69 0.53
C VAL A 249 -9.30 -13.40 1.83
N LEU A 250 -9.70 -14.44 2.55
CA LEU A 250 -10.47 -14.31 3.79
C LEU A 250 -9.64 -13.65 4.89
N MET A 251 -8.36 -14.01 5.05
CA MET A 251 -7.51 -13.33 6.03
C MET A 251 -7.31 -11.86 5.68
N LEU A 252 -7.18 -11.50 4.40
CA LEU A 252 -7.04 -10.10 3.98
C LEU A 252 -8.30 -9.31 4.27
N ALA A 253 -9.48 -9.87 4.00
CA ALA A 253 -10.75 -9.25 4.39
C ALA A 253 -10.81 -9.01 5.90
N VAL A 254 -10.52 -10.04 6.71
CA VAL A 254 -10.50 -9.90 8.18
C VAL A 254 -9.49 -8.87 8.67
N GLN A 255 -8.31 -8.79 8.03
CA GLN A 255 -7.33 -7.74 8.32
C GLN A 255 -7.90 -6.33 8.06
N GLY A 256 -8.61 -6.12 6.96
CA GLY A 256 -9.29 -4.86 6.67
C GLY A 256 -10.34 -4.51 7.72
N ILE A 257 -11.11 -5.51 8.17
CA ILE A 257 -12.11 -5.38 9.23
C ILE A 257 -11.45 -4.96 10.56
N PHE A 258 -10.37 -5.62 10.97
CA PHE A 258 -9.61 -5.26 12.17
C PHE A 258 -8.99 -3.85 12.09
N ARG A 259 -8.50 -3.44 10.92
CA ARG A 259 -8.06 -2.06 10.69
C ARG A 259 -9.20 -1.06 10.83
N GLY A 260 -10.40 -1.39 10.35
CA GLY A 260 -11.62 -0.61 10.58
C GLY A 260 -11.94 -0.45 12.08
N PHE A 261 -11.75 -1.51 12.88
CA PHE A 261 -11.82 -1.44 14.35
C PHE A 261 -10.65 -0.71 15.02
N LYS A 262 -9.68 -0.19 14.25
CA LYS A 262 -8.42 0.41 14.74
C LYS A 262 -7.55 -0.56 15.57
N ASP A 263 -7.74 -1.87 15.40
CA ASP A 263 -6.91 -2.91 16.03
C ASP A 263 -5.95 -3.51 15.00
N THR A 264 -4.74 -2.95 14.94
CA THR A 264 -3.69 -3.42 14.02
C THR A 264 -2.76 -4.45 14.65
N LYS A 265 -2.80 -4.64 15.97
CA LYS A 265 -1.90 -5.54 16.70
C LYS A 265 -2.35 -7.00 16.56
N THR A 266 -3.65 -7.24 16.69
CA THR A 266 -4.22 -8.59 16.62
C THR A 266 -3.91 -9.28 15.28
N PRO A 267 -4.08 -8.61 14.12
CA PRO A 267 -3.72 -9.23 12.85
C PRO A 267 -2.23 -9.57 12.71
N VAL A 268 -1.33 -8.66 13.08
CA VAL A 268 0.11 -8.86 12.98
C VAL A 268 0.56 -10.04 13.84
N PHE A 269 0.03 -10.17 15.06
CA PHE A 269 0.36 -11.27 15.95
C PHE A 269 0.00 -12.64 15.35
N TYR A 270 -1.22 -12.79 14.82
CA TYR A 270 -1.65 -14.07 14.23
C TYR A 270 -0.97 -14.39 12.90
N ILE A 271 -0.65 -13.37 12.08
CA ILE A 271 0.16 -13.55 10.87
C ILE A 271 1.55 -14.06 11.25
N GLY A 272 2.19 -13.45 12.25
CA GLY A 272 3.49 -13.91 12.73
C GLY A 272 3.47 -15.35 13.24
N LEU A 273 2.43 -15.72 14.00
CA LEU A 273 2.25 -17.11 14.47
C LEU A 273 2.05 -18.10 13.31
N GLY A 274 1.28 -17.72 12.29
CA GLY A 274 1.07 -18.56 11.11
C GLY A 274 2.31 -18.69 10.23
N ASN A 275 3.07 -17.62 10.05
CA ASN A 275 4.34 -17.67 9.33
C ASN A 275 5.37 -18.52 10.08
N LEU A 276 5.37 -18.47 11.42
CA LEU A 276 6.18 -19.37 12.23
C LEU A 276 5.73 -20.84 12.07
N SER A 277 4.42 -21.11 12.01
CA SER A 277 3.93 -22.45 11.73
C SER A 277 4.33 -22.94 10.34
N ALA A 278 4.35 -22.06 9.33
CA ALA A 278 4.82 -22.41 7.98
C ALA A 278 6.28 -22.84 8.01
N VAL A 279 7.12 -22.05 8.68
CA VAL A 279 8.54 -22.35 8.84
C VAL A 279 8.76 -23.68 9.55
N ALA A 280 7.99 -23.98 10.61
CA ALA A 280 8.08 -25.22 11.34
C ALA A 280 7.61 -26.45 10.54
N LEU A 281 6.57 -26.28 9.73
CA LEU A 281 6.00 -27.35 8.90
C LEU A 281 6.86 -27.71 7.68
N LEU A 282 7.71 -26.79 7.19
CA LEU A 282 8.59 -27.03 6.04
C LEU A 282 9.50 -28.26 6.21
N PRO A 283 10.41 -28.35 7.20
CA PRO A 283 11.29 -29.51 7.34
C PRO A 283 10.52 -30.82 7.57
N LEU A 284 9.40 -30.75 8.30
CA LEU A 284 8.54 -31.91 8.57
C LEU A 284 7.92 -32.47 7.28
N LEU A 285 7.31 -31.61 6.46
CA LEU A 285 6.63 -32.03 5.23
C LEU A 285 7.61 -32.35 4.10
N ILE A 286 8.68 -31.56 3.97
CA ILE A 286 9.66 -31.72 2.90
C ILE A 286 10.54 -32.96 3.14
N TYR A 287 11.15 -33.08 4.33
CA TYR A 287 12.12 -34.14 4.61
C TYR A 287 11.51 -35.29 5.43
N GLY A 288 10.66 -35.00 6.41
CA GLY A 288 10.04 -36.04 7.26
C GLY A 288 9.07 -36.92 6.48
N PHE A 289 8.12 -36.31 5.77
CA PHE A 289 7.14 -37.01 4.92
C PHE A 289 7.59 -37.18 3.46
N GLN A 290 8.78 -36.70 3.11
CA GLN A 290 9.37 -36.81 1.77
C GLN A 290 8.46 -36.26 0.64
N LEU A 291 7.64 -35.24 0.94
CA LEU A 291 6.74 -34.64 -0.04
C LEU A 291 7.43 -33.66 -0.99
N GLY A 292 8.73 -33.37 -0.78
CA GLY A 292 9.50 -32.46 -1.63
C GLY A 292 8.81 -31.11 -1.83
N ILE A 293 8.72 -30.64 -3.07
CA ILE A 293 8.07 -29.35 -3.43
C ILE A 293 6.58 -29.31 -3.06
N THR A 294 5.89 -30.46 -3.05
CA THR A 294 4.49 -30.56 -2.59
C THR A 294 4.37 -30.25 -1.10
N GLY A 295 5.34 -30.69 -0.29
CA GLY A 295 5.41 -30.38 1.13
C GLY A 295 5.51 -28.88 1.38
N ALA A 296 6.29 -28.16 0.57
CA ALA A 296 6.39 -26.71 0.65
C ALA A 296 5.05 -26.01 0.38
N ALA A 297 4.36 -26.39 -0.71
CA ALA A 297 3.04 -25.83 -1.03
C ALA A 297 2.01 -26.09 0.09
N ILE A 298 1.98 -27.33 0.61
CA ILE A 298 1.06 -27.71 1.70
C ILE A 298 1.37 -26.91 2.98
N SER A 299 2.65 -26.75 3.33
CA SER A 299 3.06 -25.95 4.49
C SER A 299 2.44 -24.55 4.47
N THR A 300 2.56 -23.87 3.33
CA THR A 300 2.06 -22.51 3.14
C THR A 300 0.52 -22.49 3.16
N VAL A 301 -0.14 -23.45 2.50
CA VAL A 301 -1.62 -23.54 2.51
C VAL A 301 -2.16 -23.78 3.92
N VAL A 302 -1.62 -24.76 4.66
CA VAL A 302 -2.04 -25.08 6.02
C VAL A 302 -1.86 -23.87 6.94
N SER A 303 -0.73 -23.18 6.82
CA SER A 303 -0.43 -21.99 7.62
C SER A 303 -1.39 -20.84 7.31
N GLN A 304 -1.75 -20.64 6.03
CA GLN A 304 -2.76 -19.67 5.65
C GLN A 304 -4.12 -19.98 6.32
N TYR A 305 -4.54 -21.24 6.35
CA TYR A 305 -5.75 -21.65 7.05
C TYR A 305 -5.67 -21.46 8.57
N ILE A 306 -4.53 -21.75 9.20
CA ILE A 306 -4.30 -21.48 10.63
C ILE A 306 -4.51 -20.00 10.92
N ILE A 307 -3.88 -19.10 10.14
CA ILE A 307 -4.04 -17.64 10.28
C ILE A 307 -5.52 -17.26 10.18
N THR A 308 -6.19 -17.72 9.13
CA THR A 308 -7.59 -17.39 8.86
C THR A 308 -8.52 -17.85 9.98
N VAL A 309 -8.36 -19.08 10.49
CA VAL A 309 -9.17 -19.60 11.61
C VAL A 309 -8.94 -18.80 12.88
N LEU A 310 -7.68 -18.47 13.21
CA LEU A 310 -7.36 -17.68 14.39
C LEU A 310 -7.94 -16.26 14.31
N LEU A 311 -7.84 -15.63 13.14
CA LEU A 311 -8.40 -14.30 12.89
C LEU A 311 -9.94 -14.30 12.97
N LEU A 312 -10.61 -15.28 12.35
CA LEU A 312 -12.06 -15.42 12.42
C LEU A 312 -12.54 -15.68 13.86
N ARG A 313 -11.83 -16.53 14.61
CA ARG A 313 -12.13 -16.77 16.03
C ARG A 313 -11.98 -15.47 16.84
N SER A 314 -10.93 -14.70 16.59
CA SER A 314 -10.73 -13.41 17.24
C SER A 314 -11.82 -12.39 16.85
N LEU A 315 -12.28 -12.42 15.60
CA LEU A 315 -13.35 -11.56 15.10
C LEU A 315 -14.70 -11.91 15.74
N SER A 316 -15.02 -13.21 15.88
CA SER A 316 -16.28 -13.70 16.50
C SER A 316 -16.43 -13.29 17.98
N LYS A 317 -15.32 -12.98 18.66
CA LYS A 317 -15.34 -12.44 20.02
C LYS A 317 -15.73 -10.96 20.04
N LYS A 318 -15.49 -10.20 18.96
CA LYS A 318 -15.71 -8.75 18.87
C LYS A 318 -17.01 -8.36 18.16
N ALA A 319 -17.47 -9.16 17.21
CA ALA A 319 -18.67 -8.90 16.43
C ALA A 319 -19.59 -10.13 16.36
N VAL A 320 -20.90 -9.91 16.41
CA VAL A 320 -21.89 -10.96 16.12
C VAL A 320 -22.04 -11.05 14.60
N LEU A 321 -21.81 -12.24 14.05
CA LEU A 321 -22.03 -12.51 12.63
C LEU A 321 -23.52 -12.70 12.39
N LEU A 322 -24.20 -11.64 11.96
CA LEU A 322 -25.61 -11.69 11.56
C LEU A 322 -25.75 -12.16 10.10
N PRO A 323 -26.88 -12.79 9.72
CA PRO A 323 -27.13 -13.17 8.34
C PRO A 323 -27.16 -11.93 7.43
N PRO A 324 -26.58 -12.00 6.21
CA PRO A 324 -26.32 -10.84 5.37
C PRO A 324 -27.61 -10.26 4.77
N GLY A 325 -27.67 -8.93 4.68
CA GLY A 325 -28.54 -8.20 3.75
C GLY A 325 -27.76 -7.94 2.46
N ILE A 326 -28.32 -8.34 1.31
CA ILE A 326 -27.64 -8.29 -0.01
C ILE A 326 -27.68 -6.87 -0.62
N ASP A 327 -28.43 -5.95 0.00
CA ASP A 327 -28.87 -4.69 -0.64
C ASP A 327 -27.96 -3.46 -0.40
N GLN A 328 -26.74 -3.61 0.14
CA GLN A 328 -25.88 -2.47 0.53
C GLN A 328 -24.49 -2.43 -0.13
N LEU A 329 -24.22 -3.30 -1.12
CA LEU A 329 -22.89 -3.37 -1.75
C LEU A 329 -22.76 -2.38 -2.91
N GLU A 330 -22.50 -1.10 -2.62
CA GLU A 330 -22.12 -0.12 -3.64
C GLU A 330 -20.67 -0.33 -4.13
N PHE A 331 -20.47 -1.31 -5.02
CA PHE A 331 -19.15 -1.68 -5.56
C PHE A 331 -18.53 -0.58 -6.45
N GLY A 332 -19.37 0.20 -7.16
CA GLY A 332 -18.94 1.14 -8.19
C GLY A 332 -18.27 2.42 -7.66
N GLY A 333 -18.72 2.94 -6.52
CA GLY A 333 -18.19 4.19 -5.95
C GLY A 333 -16.77 4.03 -5.39
N TYR A 334 -16.52 2.93 -4.68
CA TYR A 334 -15.22 2.66 -4.04
C TYR A 334 -14.16 2.18 -5.03
N LEU A 335 -14.54 1.42 -6.07
CA LEU A 335 -13.61 1.02 -7.12
C LEU A 335 -13.07 2.23 -7.90
N LYS A 336 -13.90 3.27 -8.07
CA LYS A 336 -13.49 4.54 -8.70
C LYS A 336 -12.49 5.35 -7.85
N SER A 337 -12.66 5.34 -6.52
CA SER A 337 -11.74 6.04 -5.61
C SER A 337 -10.42 5.28 -5.37
N GLY A 338 -10.43 3.94 -5.47
CA GLY A 338 -9.23 3.10 -5.28
C GLY A 338 -8.44 2.82 -6.57
N GLY A 339 -9.01 3.12 -7.74
CA GLY A 339 -8.45 2.75 -9.05
C GLY A 339 -7.02 3.25 -9.30
N MET A 340 -6.68 4.44 -8.82
CA MET A 340 -5.34 5.01 -9.03
C MET A 340 -4.27 4.30 -8.18
N LEU A 341 -4.60 3.96 -6.92
CA LEU A 341 -3.73 3.16 -6.04
C LEU A 341 -3.60 1.71 -6.51
N LEU A 342 -4.66 1.16 -7.10
CA LEU A 342 -4.63 -0.13 -7.77
C LEU A 342 -3.68 -0.09 -8.98
N GLY A 343 -3.80 0.91 -9.84
CA GLY A 343 -2.93 1.11 -11.00
C GLY A 343 -1.45 1.18 -10.61
N ARG A 344 -1.12 1.93 -9.54
CA ARG A 344 0.23 1.98 -8.96
C ARG A 344 0.74 0.59 -8.60
N THR A 345 -0.04 -0.14 -7.79
CA THR A 345 0.40 -1.42 -7.23
C THR A 345 0.54 -2.47 -8.33
N LEU A 346 -0.41 -2.52 -9.25
CA LEU A 346 -0.36 -3.42 -10.41
C LEU A 346 0.83 -3.12 -11.31
N SER A 347 1.19 -1.86 -11.52
CA SER A 347 2.35 -1.49 -12.32
C SER A 347 3.64 -2.12 -11.80
N ILE A 348 3.93 -1.98 -10.50
CA ILE A 348 5.13 -2.58 -9.87
C ILE A 348 5.08 -4.11 -9.96
N LEU A 349 3.94 -4.71 -9.63
CA LEU A 349 3.79 -6.16 -9.63
C LEU A 349 3.94 -6.76 -11.02
N LEU A 350 3.36 -6.11 -12.05
CA LEU A 350 3.51 -6.53 -13.43
C LEU A 350 4.97 -6.45 -13.87
N THR A 351 5.69 -5.37 -13.54
CA THR A 351 7.12 -5.28 -13.84
C THR A 351 7.92 -6.40 -13.17
N MET A 352 7.67 -6.69 -11.90
CA MET A 352 8.33 -7.81 -11.18
C MET A 352 8.00 -9.17 -11.79
N THR A 353 6.74 -9.37 -12.18
CA THR A 353 6.24 -10.60 -12.83
C THR A 353 6.88 -10.78 -14.21
N ILE A 354 7.03 -9.71 -14.98
CA ILE A 354 7.76 -9.72 -16.26
C ILE A 354 9.22 -10.10 -16.01
N GLY A 355 9.87 -9.54 -14.99
CA GLY A 355 11.23 -9.92 -14.62
C GLY A 355 11.37 -11.41 -14.33
N THR A 356 10.43 -11.96 -13.55
CA THR A 356 10.36 -13.40 -13.25
C THR A 356 10.11 -14.24 -14.50
N SER A 357 9.19 -13.82 -15.38
CA SER A 357 8.92 -14.47 -16.67
C SER A 357 10.16 -14.50 -17.56
N MET A 358 10.91 -13.39 -17.63
CA MET A 358 12.15 -13.32 -18.41
C MET A 358 13.25 -14.20 -17.81
N ALA A 359 13.36 -14.28 -16.47
CA ALA A 359 14.29 -15.20 -15.81
C ALA A 359 13.91 -16.67 -16.06
N ALA A 360 12.61 -17.01 -16.01
CA ALA A 360 12.11 -18.36 -16.29
C ALA A 360 12.45 -18.83 -17.72
N ARG A 361 12.44 -17.92 -18.69
CA ARG A 361 12.81 -18.20 -20.09
C ARG A 361 14.29 -18.51 -20.29
N GLN A 362 15.16 -18.13 -19.35
CA GLN A 362 16.59 -18.47 -19.38
C GLN A 362 16.89 -19.89 -18.86
N GLY A 363 15.87 -20.60 -18.38
CA GLY A 363 15.98 -21.99 -17.92
C GLY A 363 16.01 -22.16 -16.40
N PRO A 364 16.02 -23.41 -15.91
CA PRO A 364 15.84 -23.72 -14.49
C PRO A 364 16.94 -23.15 -13.60
N THR A 365 18.21 -23.30 -13.96
CA THR A 365 19.36 -22.81 -13.18
C THR A 365 19.32 -21.29 -13.01
N ALA A 366 19.03 -20.56 -14.09
CA ALA A 366 18.93 -19.10 -14.07
C ALA A 366 17.73 -18.62 -13.24
N MET A 367 16.58 -19.28 -13.37
CA MET A 367 15.38 -18.94 -12.61
C MET A 367 15.53 -19.26 -11.10
N ALA A 368 16.20 -20.36 -10.75
CA ALA A 368 16.53 -20.67 -9.37
C ALA A 368 17.45 -19.60 -8.75
N ALA A 369 18.50 -19.22 -9.47
CA ALA A 369 19.39 -18.13 -9.05
C ALA A 369 18.65 -16.79 -8.91
N HIS A 370 17.75 -16.47 -9.85
CA HIS A 370 16.89 -15.30 -9.78
C HIS A 370 16.02 -15.32 -8.53
N GLN A 371 15.39 -16.45 -8.20
CA GLN A 371 14.56 -16.58 -7.01
C GLN A 371 15.36 -16.32 -5.73
N ILE A 372 16.56 -16.89 -5.57
CA ILE A 372 17.43 -16.63 -4.39
C ILE A 372 17.74 -15.14 -4.30
N CYS A 373 18.21 -14.55 -5.40
CA CYS A 373 18.62 -13.16 -5.44
C CYS A 373 17.44 -12.21 -5.17
N LEU A 374 16.26 -12.49 -5.75
CA LEU A 374 15.04 -11.69 -5.56
C LEU A 374 14.58 -11.72 -4.11
N GLN A 375 14.64 -12.88 -3.45
CA GLN A 375 14.21 -13.02 -2.05
C GLN A 375 15.14 -12.28 -1.09
N VAL A 376 16.46 -12.42 -1.27
CA VAL A 376 17.45 -11.65 -0.49
C VAL A 376 17.29 -10.16 -0.75
N TRP A 377 17.12 -9.77 -2.01
CA TRP A 377 16.94 -8.38 -2.41
C TRP A 377 15.68 -7.76 -1.79
N LEU A 378 14.54 -8.45 -1.81
CA LEU A 378 13.29 -8.00 -1.19
C LEU A 378 13.42 -7.92 0.34
N ALA A 379 13.99 -8.95 0.98
CA ALA A 379 14.09 -9.01 2.43
C ALA A 379 14.93 -7.86 3.01
N VAL A 380 16.07 -7.56 2.39
CA VAL A 380 16.93 -6.45 2.80
C VAL A 380 16.29 -5.10 2.49
N SER A 381 15.62 -4.98 1.34
CA SER A 381 14.95 -3.75 0.93
C SER A 381 13.78 -3.34 1.84
N LEU A 382 13.04 -4.32 2.39
CA LEU A 382 11.92 -4.07 3.31
C LEU A 382 12.37 -3.43 4.64
N LEU A 383 13.65 -3.54 5.01
CA LEU A 383 14.19 -2.80 6.15
C LEU A 383 14.12 -1.28 5.90
N ALA A 384 14.39 -0.82 4.68
CA ALA A 384 14.29 0.60 4.34
C ALA A 384 12.83 1.08 4.30
N ASP A 385 11.87 0.21 4.00
CA ASP A 385 10.45 0.53 4.01
C ASP A 385 9.96 0.88 5.44
N SER A 386 10.48 0.23 6.47
CA SER A 386 10.14 0.57 7.87
C SER A 386 10.53 1.99 8.27
N LEU A 387 11.67 2.48 7.77
CA LEU A 387 12.12 3.85 7.93
C LEU A 387 11.21 4.80 7.16
N ALA A 388 10.81 4.43 5.94
CA ALA A 388 9.88 5.21 5.12
C ALA A 388 8.52 5.38 5.80
N VAL A 389 7.95 4.31 6.36
CA VAL A 389 6.68 4.35 7.12
C VAL A 389 6.79 5.25 8.36
N SER A 390 7.93 5.22 9.04
CA SER A 390 8.18 6.07 10.20
C SER A 390 8.28 7.55 9.83
N ALA A 391 9.01 7.85 8.75
CA ALA A 391 9.11 9.21 8.20
C ALA A 391 7.75 9.73 7.71
N GLN A 392 6.97 8.88 7.04
CA GLN A 392 5.62 9.18 6.58
C GLN A 392 4.73 9.65 7.75
N ALA A 393 4.74 8.95 8.88
CA ALA A 393 3.92 9.29 10.04
C ALA A 393 4.29 10.66 10.63
N LEU A 394 5.59 10.95 10.77
CA LEU A 394 6.08 12.22 11.30
C LEU A 394 5.83 13.40 10.35
N ILE A 395 5.97 13.16 9.05
CA ILE A 395 5.68 14.19 8.04
C ILE A 395 4.18 14.46 7.99
N ALA A 396 3.32 13.43 8.01
CA ALA A 396 1.88 13.61 7.98
C ALA A 396 1.38 14.47 9.15
N SER A 397 1.89 14.24 10.37
CA SER A 397 1.53 15.04 11.54
C SER A 397 2.07 16.47 11.48
N SER A 398 3.35 16.64 11.10
CA SER A 398 4.00 17.95 11.03
C SER A 398 3.44 18.81 9.90
N TYR A 399 3.13 18.19 8.75
CA TYR A 399 2.53 18.84 7.59
C TYR A 399 1.09 19.28 7.89
N ALA A 400 0.31 18.49 8.64
CA ALA A 400 -1.05 18.85 9.03
C ALA A 400 -1.14 20.10 9.92
N ILE A 401 -0.10 20.38 10.72
CA ILE A 401 0.01 21.60 11.54
C ILE A 401 0.82 22.72 10.87
N LEU A 402 1.16 22.56 9.57
CA LEU A 402 1.93 23.51 8.76
C LEU A 402 3.35 23.80 9.31
N ASP A 403 3.95 22.87 10.08
CA ASP A 403 5.34 22.98 10.54
C ASP A 403 6.31 22.48 9.45
N TYR A 404 6.44 23.28 8.39
CA TYR A 404 7.27 22.96 7.24
C TYR A 404 8.75 22.87 7.57
N LYS A 405 9.23 23.60 8.59
CA LYS A 405 10.62 23.51 9.07
C LYS A 405 10.90 22.14 9.67
N ARG A 406 9.96 21.57 10.44
CA ARG A 406 10.08 20.21 10.96
C ARG A 406 9.98 19.17 9.85
N VAL A 407 9.06 19.34 8.90
CA VAL A 407 8.96 18.46 7.71
C VAL A 407 10.28 18.41 6.96
N GLN A 408 10.91 19.56 6.68
CA GLN A 408 12.22 19.63 6.01
C GLN A 408 13.31 18.89 6.80
N LYS A 409 13.36 19.07 8.13
CA LYS A 409 14.33 18.36 8.99
C LYS A 409 14.13 16.85 8.96
N ILE A 410 12.87 16.38 9.03
CA ILE A 410 12.54 14.96 8.94
C ILE A 410 12.96 14.41 7.57
N THR A 411 12.60 15.09 6.49
CA THR A 411 12.94 14.69 5.12
C THR A 411 14.45 14.56 4.92
N MET A 412 15.23 15.58 5.29
CA MET A 412 16.68 15.53 5.11
C MET A 412 17.33 14.46 5.97
N PHE A 413 16.89 14.29 7.21
CA PHE A 413 17.41 13.23 8.07
C PHE A 413 17.07 11.84 7.54
N ALA A 414 15.82 11.62 7.09
CA ALA A 414 15.38 10.37 6.49
C ALA A 414 16.19 10.01 5.24
N LEU A 415 16.45 10.98 4.36
CA LEU A 415 17.28 10.77 3.17
C LEU A 415 18.74 10.44 3.53
N GLN A 416 19.33 11.16 4.49
CA GLN A 416 20.71 10.91 4.95
C GLN A 416 20.87 9.50 5.56
N ILE A 417 19.98 9.12 6.47
CA ILE A 417 20.02 7.79 7.08
C ILE A 417 19.65 6.69 6.07
N GLY A 418 18.83 7.01 5.06
CA GLY A 418 18.54 6.14 3.93
C GLY A 418 19.77 5.81 3.08
N VAL A 419 20.55 6.82 2.70
CA VAL A 419 21.81 6.62 1.96
C VAL A 419 22.80 5.82 2.80
N PHE A 420 22.97 6.19 4.07
CA PHE A 420 23.91 5.51 4.97
C PHE A 420 23.51 4.04 5.19
N SER A 421 22.24 3.79 5.51
CA SER A 421 21.75 2.43 5.73
C SER A 421 21.79 1.60 4.45
N GLY A 422 21.41 2.17 3.30
CA GLY A 422 21.51 1.51 2.00
C GLY A 422 22.94 1.16 1.61
N LEU A 423 23.92 2.04 1.88
CA LEU A 423 25.34 1.77 1.63
C LEU A 423 25.90 0.72 2.59
N ALA A 424 25.54 0.79 3.88
CA ALA A 424 25.92 -0.22 4.86
C ALA A 424 25.36 -1.61 4.48
N LEU A 425 24.11 -1.67 4.02
CA LEU A 425 23.48 -2.88 3.52
C LEU A 425 24.16 -3.39 2.25
N ALA A 426 24.53 -2.51 1.31
CA ALA A 426 25.26 -2.89 0.10
C ALA A 426 26.60 -3.57 0.43
N ILE A 427 27.41 -2.95 1.31
CA ILE A 427 28.73 -3.45 1.70
C ILE A 427 28.60 -4.75 2.49
N GLY A 428 27.73 -4.75 3.52
CA GLY A 428 27.53 -5.91 4.37
C GLY A 428 26.98 -7.11 3.59
N LEU A 429 26.05 -6.87 2.67
CA LEU A 429 25.50 -7.91 1.82
C LEU A 429 26.55 -8.44 0.84
N TYR A 430 27.32 -7.57 0.18
CA TYR A 430 28.36 -8.01 -0.76
C TYR A 430 29.42 -8.87 -0.08
N ALA A 431 29.87 -8.49 1.12
CA ALA A 431 30.84 -9.25 1.89
C ALA A 431 30.32 -10.63 2.34
N SER A 432 29.01 -10.74 2.60
CA SER A 432 28.37 -11.97 3.12
C SER A 432 27.64 -12.81 2.06
N PHE A 433 27.45 -12.29 0.84
CA PHE A 433 26.54 -12.87 -0.16
C PHE A 433 26.89 -14.30 -0.53
N GLY A 434 28.19 -14.62 -0.64
CA GLY A 434 28.65 -15.98 -0.94
C GLY A 434 28.24 -16.99 0.14
N ASN A 435 28.27 -16.59 1.42
CA ASN A 435 27.84 -17.44 2.53
C ASN A 435 26.31 -17.54 2.57
N ILE A 436 25.62 -16.42 2.38
CA ILE A 436 24.15 -16.36 2.32
C ILE A 436 23.64 -17.27 1.21
N ALA A 437 24.18 -17.19 -0.01
CA ALA A 437 23.78 -18.01 -1.14
C ALA A 437 23.90 -19.52 -0.88
N ARG A 438 24.95 -19.94 -0.15
CA ARG A 438 25.15 -21.35 0.24
C ARG A 438 24.14 -21.87 1.25
N LEU A 439 23.43 -20.99 1.97
CA LEU A 439 22.31 -21.41 2.81
C LEU A 439 21.15 -21.95 1.97
N PHE A 440 20.90 -21.31 0.81
CA PHE A 440 19.81 -21.66 -0.09
C PHE A 440 20.08 -22.87 -0.95
N THR A 441 21.31 -23.05 -1.44
CA THR A 441 21.63 -24.15 -2.34
C THR A 441 23.08 -24.60 -2.22
N SER A 442 23.32 -25.87 -2.52
CA SER A 442 24.66 -26.46 -2.65
C SER A 442 25.05 -26.72 -4.11
N ASP A 443 24.17 -26.38 -5.06
CA ASP A 443 24.41 -26.57 -6.49
C ASP A 443 25.46 -25.56 -6.99
N PRO A 444 26.63 -26.02 -7.49
CA PRO A 444 27.68 -25.13 -7.96
C PRO A 444 27.27 -24.30 -9.17
N GLU A 445 26.42 -24.81 -10.06
CA GLU A 445 25.96 -24.06 -11.23
C GLU A 445 25.07 -22.90 -10.82
N VAL A 446 24.10 -23.14 -9.93
CA VAL A 446 23.23 -22.09 -9.39
C VAL A 446 24.07 -21.04 -8.66
N LEU A 447 25.03 -21.47 -7.83
CA LEU A 447 25.91 -20.54 -7.10
C LEU A 447 26.76 -19.68 -8.03
N MET A 448 27.23 -20.20 -9.17
CA MET A 448 27.94 -19.39 -10.18
C MET A 448 27.02 -18.33 -10.78
N VAL A 449 25.79 -18.67 -11.12
CA VAL A 449 24.82 -17.72 -11.67
C VAL A 449 24.43 -16.67 -10.62
N VAL A 450 24.22 -17.07 -9.36
CA VAL A 450 23.95 -16.15 -8.24
C VAL A 450 25.05 -15.10 -8.08
N LYS A 451 26.33 -15.47 -8.22
CA LYS A 451 27.45 -14.51 -8.16
C LYS A 451 27.36 -13.41 -9.23
N SER A 452 26.92 -13.74 -10.44
CA SER A 452 26.73 -12.75 -11.52
C SER A 452 25.65 -11.71 -11.19
N CYS A 453 24.65 -12.09 -10.39
CA CYS A 453 23.56 -11.21 -9.96
C CYS A 453 23.89 -10.44 -8.67
N ALA A 454 24.85 -10.93 -7.88
CA ALA A 454 25.21 -10.37 -6.57
C ALA A 454 25.53 -8.88 -6.64
N LEU A 455 26.23 -8.44 -7.70
CA LEU A 455 26.57 -7.03 -7.88
C LEU A 455 25.31 -6.16 -8.00
N PHE A 456 24.33 -6.58 -8.82
CA PHE A 456 23.06 -5.86 -8.94
C PHE A 456 22.28 -5.86 -7.63
N VAL A 457 22.21 -7.00 -6.95
CA VAL A 457 21.50 -7.12 -5.67
C VAL A 457 22.10 -6.17 -4.62
N CYS A 458 23.42 -6.13 -4.50
CA CYS A 458 24.10 -5.32 -3.48
C CYS A 458 24.16 -3.84 -3.87
N ALA A 459 24.57 -3.52 -5.10
CA ALA A 459 24.75 -2.14 -5.55
C ALA A 459 23.42 -1.37 -5.68
N SER A 460 22.29 -2.07 -5.84
CA SER A 460 20.96 -1.44 -5.86
C SER A 460 20.42 -1.07 -4.48
N GLN A 461 21.01 -1.54 -3.36
CA GLN A 461 20.47 -1.28 -2.02
C GLN A 461 20.35 0.22 -1.65
N PRO A 462 21.31 1.11 -1.96
CA PRO A 462 21.15 2.54 -1.72
C PRO A 462 20.02 3.16 -2.55
N ILE A 463 19.87 2.70 -3.80
CA ILE A 463 18.81 3.14 -4.72
C ILE A 463 17.45 2.70 -4.18
N ASN A 464 17.35 1.45 -3.75
CA ASN A 464 16.13 0.89 -3.14
C ASN A 464 15.76 1.69 -1.90
N ALA A 465 16.70 1.90 -0.97
CA ALA A 465 16.45 2.60 0.27
C ALA A 465 15.88 4.00 0.01
N LEU A 466 16.47 4.74 -0.93
CA LEU A 466 15.95 6.04 -1.35
C LEU A 466 14.58 5.93 -2.00
N ALA A 467 14.35 4.97 -2.91
CA ALA A 467 13.05 4.79 -3.56
C ALA A 467 11.91 4.56 -2.54
N PHE A 468 12.12 3.70 -1.54
CA PHE A 468 11.14 3.47 -0.47
C PHE A 468 10.93 4.73 0.39
N ILE A 469 12.01 5.42 0.76
CA ILE A 469 11.90 6.65 1.55
C ILE A 469 11.10 7.70 0.79
N PHE A 470 11.38 7.92 -0.50
CA PHE A 470 10.61 8.84 -1.33
C PHE A 470 9.11 8.50 -1.37
N ASP A 471 8.74 7.22 -1.46
CA ASP A 471 7.33 6.84 -1.34
C ASP A 471 6.75 7.30 0.01
N GLY A 472 7.44 7.04 1.12
CA GLY A 472 7.03 7.48 2.46
C GLY A 472 6.92 9.00 2.60
N LEU A 473 7.87 9.75 2.05
CA LEU A 473 7.85 11.22 2.05
C LEU A 473 6.62 11.76 1.30
N LEU A 474 6.38 11.28 0.08
CA LEU A 474 5.27 11.70 -0.76
C LEU A 474 3.92 11.32 -0.15
N TYR A 475 3.86 10.17 0.52
CA TYR A 475 2.68 9.75 1.28
C TYR A 475 2.44 10.59 2.52
N GLY A 476 3.50 11.04 3.18
CA GLY A 476 3.41 11.93 4.33
C GLY A 476 2.70 13.24 3.99
N VAL A 477 2.98 13.80 2.80
CA VAL A 477 2.32 15.03 2.31
C VAL A 477 1.05 14.77 1.48
N SER A 478 0.58 13.51 1.42
CA SER A 478 -0.63 13.09 0.71
C SER A 478 -0.62 13.35 -0.82
N ASP A 479 0.54 13.28 -1.46
CA ASP A 479 0.71 13.51 -2.90
C ASP A 479 0.41 12.25 -3.74
N PHE A 480 -0.76 11.64 -3.49
CA PHE A 480 -1.11 10.31 -4.01
C PHE A 480 -1.25 10.27 -5.54
N ASP A 481 -1.78 11.33 -6.14
CA ASP A 481 -1.99 11.42 -7.59
C ASP A 481 -0.66 11.36 -8.35
N TYR A 482 0.32 12.14 -7.89
CA TYR A 482 1.66 12.14 -8.46
C TYR A 482 2.30 10.76 -8.31
N VAL A 483 2.28 10.18 -7.11
CA VAL A 483 2.91 8.88 -6.86
C VAL A 483 2.32 7.80 -7.77
N ALA A 484 1.00 7.79 -7.95
CA ALA A 484 0.37 6.78 -8.78
C ALA A 484 0.71 6.95 -10.26
N GLN A 485 0.63 8.17 -10.82
CA GLN A 485 1.00 8.44 -12.21
C GLN A 485 2.49 8.16 -12.47
N ALA A 486 3.37 8.62 -11.58
CA ALA A 486 4.80 8.38 -11.68
C ALA A 486 5.12 6.89 -11.65
N THR A 487 4.54 6.14 -10.71
CA THR A 487 4.78 4.68 -10.62
C THR A 487 4.30 3.94 -11.87
N ILE A 488 3.15 4.32 -12.44
CA ILE A 488 2.65 3.73 -13.68
C ILE A 488 3.64 3.98 -14.83
N ALA A 489 4.09 5.22 -15.00
CA ALA A 489 5.07 5.57 -16.03
C ALA A 489 6.38 4.79 -15.84
N VAL A 490 6.91 4.77 -14.61
CA VAL A 490 8.14 4.07 -14.26
C VAL A 490 8.01 2.56 -14.50
N GLY A 491 6.90 1.94 -14.13
CA GLY A 491 6.68 0.51 -14.36
C GLY A 491 6.53 0.17 -15.84
N VAL A 492 5.87 1.02 -16.65
CA VAL A 492 5.82 0.83 -18.11
C VAL A 492 7.22 0.91 -18.72
N THR A 493 7.98 1.96 -18.42
CA THR A 493 9.35 2.13 -18.94
C THR A 493 10.26 0.97 -18.52
N SER A 494 10.19 0.54 -17.27
CA SER A 494 11.01 -0.57 -16.76
C SER A 494 10.61 -1.91 -17.37
N SER A 495 9.32 -2.11 -17.65
CA SER A 495 8.82 -3.31 -18.33
C SER A 495 9.33 -3.39 -19.77
N LEU A 496 9.41 -2.25 -20.48
CA LEU A 496 10.02 -2.22 -21.82
C LEU A 496 11.49 -2.62 -21.79
N VAL A 497 12.25 -2.12 -20.80
CA VAL A 497 13.65 -2.52 -20.60
C VAL A 497 13.76 -4.01 -20.31
N LEU A 498 12.89 -4.57 -19.45
CA LEU A 498 12.85 -6.00 -19.15
C LEU A 498 12.47 -6.87 -20.35
N LEU A 499 11.66 -6.38 -21.29
CA LEU A 499 11.32 -7.16 -22.48
C LEU A 499 12.45 -7.18 -23.52
N TRP A 500 13.33 -6.18 -23.50
CA TRP A 500 14.43 -6.04 -24.45
C TRP A 500 15.77 -6.56 -23.92
N ALA A 501 16.22 -6.07 -22.76
CA ALA A 501 17.57 -6.31 -22.25
C ALA A 501 17.95 -7.79 -22.03
N PRO A 502 17.05 -8.68 -21.55
CA PRO A 502 17.40 -10.09 -21.33
C PRO A 502 17.72 -10.86 -22.61
N SER A 503 17.23 -10.41 -23.77
CA SER A 503 17.57 -11.03 -25.07
C SER A 503 19.04 -10.86 -25.46
N ILE A 504 19.70 -9.82 -24.91
CA ILE A 504 21.10 -9.48 -25.20
C ILE A 504 22.01 -9.90 -24.05
N PHE A 505 21.60 -9.61 -22.81
CA PHE A 505 22.44 -9.73 -21.62
C PHE A 505 22.04 -10.90 -20.71
N GLY A 506 21.11 -11.75 -21.12
CA GLY A 506 20.66 -12.89 -20.33
C GLY A 506 20.02 -12.47 -19.00
N LEU A 507 20.34 -13.17 -17.92
CA LEU A 507 19.83 -12.88 -16.58
C LEU A 507 20.30 -11.51 -16.04
N ALA A 508 21.48 -11.04 -16.43
CA ALA A 508 21.95 -9.70 -16.06
C ALA A 508 21.03 -8.60 -16.64
N GLY A 509 20.45 -8.82 -17.82
CA GLY A 509 19.44 -7.94 -18.41
C GLY A 509 18.16 -7.84 -17.57
N VAL A 510 17.76 -8.94 -16.89
CA VAL A 510 16.61 -8.94 -15.97
C VAL A 510 16.92 -8.04 -14.76
N TRP A 511 18.09 -8.21 -14.16
CA TRP A 511 18.51 -7.42 -13.01
C TRP A 511 18.76 -5.94 -13.35
N ALA A 512 19.25 -5.64 -14.54
CA ALA A 512 19.33 -4.27 -15.05
C ALA A 512 17.94 -3.63 -15.16
N GLY A 513 16.93 -4.36 -15.64
CA GLY A 513 15.55 -3.88 -15.69
C GLY A 513 14.93 -3.66 -14.30
N LEU A 514 15.16 -4.56 -13.33
CA LEU A 514 14.72 -4.38 -11.95
C LEU A 514 15.44 -3.21 -11.25
N THR A 515 16.73 -3.03 -11.52
CA THR A 515 17.49 -1.88 -11.02
C THR A 515 16.99 -0.58 -11.65
N THR A 516 16.62 -0.61 -12.93
CA THR A 516 16.01 0.53 -13.64
C THR A 516 14.68 0.92 -12.99
N LEU A 517 13.86 -0.07 -12.60
CA LEU A 517 12.61 0.18 -11.86
C LEU A 517 12.86 0.99 -10.58
N MET A 518 13.82 0.58 -9.75
CA MET A 518 14.11 1.30 -8.51
C MET A 518 14.82 2.63 -8.75
N GLY A 519 15.73 2.69 -9.74
CA GLY A 519 16.41 3.93 -10.13
C GLY A 519 15.45 5.01 -10.63
N LEU A 520 14.48 4.63 -11.48
CA LEU A 520 13.46 5.54 -11.98
C LEU A 520 12.49 5.99 -10.88
N ARG A 521 12.16 5.11 -9.91
CA ARG A 521 11.36 5.50 -8.74
C ARG A 521 12.08 6.52 -7.87
N MET A 522 13.36 6.28 -7.59
CA MET A 522 14.23 7.23 -6.88
C MET A 522 14.29 8.57 -7.63
N ALA A 523 14.52 8.53 -8.94
CA ALA A 523 14.58 9.73 -9.78
C ALA A 523 13.26 10.52 -9.77
N ALA A 524 12.11 9.85 -9.87
CA ALA A 524 10.81 10.49 -9.75
C ALA A 524 10.65 11.20 -8.39
N GLY A 525 11.04 10.54 -7.29
CA GLY A 525 11.04 11.15 -5.96
C GLY A 525 11.91 12.41 -5.86
N ILE A 526 13.15 12.34 -6.37
CA ILE A 526 14.07 13.50 -6.42
C ILE A 526 13.46 14.64 -7.24
N LEU A 527 12.96 14.34 -8.45
CA LEU A 527 12.35 15.35 -9.32
C LEU A 527 11.15 16.02 -8.66
N ARG A 528 10.34 15.28 -7.91
CA ARG A 528 9.19 15.84 -7.18
C ARG A 528 9.60 16.77 -6.05
N LEU A 529 10.68 16.46 -5.33
CA LEU A 529 11.22 17.36 -4.31
C LEU A 529 11.84 18.64 -4.90
N LEU A 530 12.38 18.59 -6.12
CA LEU A 530 12.99 19.73 -6.81
C LEU A 530 11.97 20.63 -7.52
N TRP A 531 10.71 20.24 -7.61
CA TRP A 531 9.70 21.08 -8.22
C TRP A 531 9.37 22.28 -7.33
N LYS A 532 9.48 23.47 -7.92
CA LYS A 532 9.11 24.75 -7.27
C LYS A 532 7.61 24.88 -7.02
N SER A 533 6.79 24.07 -7.69
CA SER A 533 5.33 24.06 -7.54
C SER A 533 4.85 22.74 -6.93
N GLY A 534 3.80 22.81 -6.11
CA GLY A 534 3.19 21.66 -5.46
C GLY A 534 3.45 21.60 -3.95
N PRO A 535 3.23 20.44 -3.31
CA PRO A 535 3.24 20.33 -1.85
C PRO A 535 4.60 20.60 -1.22
N TRP A 536 5.68 20.59 -2.01
CA TRP A 536 7.07 20.82 -1.60
C TRP A 536 7.58 22.25 -1.92
N SER A 537 6.70 23.18 -2.29
CA SER A 537 7.10 24.57 -2.63
C SER A 537 7.88 25.24 -1.49
N PHE A 538 7.53 24.93 -0.23
CA PHE A 538 8.17 25.45 0.97
C PHE A 538 9.67 25.13 1.06
N LEU A 539 10.19 24.13 0.32
CA LEU A 539 11.63 23.85 0.26
C LEU A 539 12.41 24.90 -0.54
N HIS A 540 11.72 25.71 -1.35
CA HIS A 540 12.30 26.68 -2.27
C HIS A 540 11.98 28.13 -1.90
N GLU A 541 11.26 28.35 -0.81
CA GLU A 541 11.01 29.68 -0.26
C GLU A 541 12.29 30.14 0.44
N GLU A 542 12.87 31.27 0.00
CA GLU A 542 14.03 31.87 0.66
C GLU A 542 13.68 32.26 2.11
N PRO A 543 14.59 32.05 3.07
CA PRO A 543 14.33 32.14 4.51
C PRO A 543 13.97 33.54 5.03
#